data_AF-J0UVM8-F1
#
_entry.id   AF-J0UVM8-F1
#
_cell.length_a   1.000
_cell.length_b   1.000
_cell.length_c   1.000
_cell.angle_alpha   90.00
_cell.angle_beta   90.00
_cell.angle_gamma   90.00
#
_symmetry.space_group_name_H-M   'P 1'
#
loop_
_entity.id
_entity.type
_entity.pdbx_description
1 polymer ?
#
loop_
_entity_poly.entity_id
_entity_poly.type
_entity_poly.pdbx_seq_one_letter_code
_entity_poly.pdbx_strand_id
1 'polypeptide(L)' 'MVYSGYLEGYGNVVIIESGRLYLIYGNLMDVFVGTDEVVKTGSKIGTLGGKPLYFEVREGTTPADPLKYLP' A
#
# COMPACT_ATOMS: atom_id res chain seq x y z
N MET A 1 2.09 -0.69 -10.69
CA MET A 1 0.94 -1.60 -10.82
C MET A 1 0.38 -1.84 -9.43
N VAL A 2 -0.93 -2.06 -9.29
CA VAL A 2 -1.58 -2.27 -7.98
C VAL A 2 -1.85 -3.76 -7.74
N TYR A 3 -1.70 -4.19 -6.50
CA TYR A 3 -2.36 -5.38 -5.96
C TYR A 3 -3.30 -4.94 -4.83
N SER A 4 -4.51 -5.49 -4.81
CA SER A 4 -5.49 -5.24 -3.75
C SER A 4 -6.05 -6.55 -3.22
N GLY A 5 -6.15 -6.71 -1.91
CA GLY A 5 -6.76 -7.91 -1.33
C GLY A 5 -6.62 -7.99 0.18
N TYR A 6 -7.02 -9.12 0.76
CA TYR A 6 -6.80 -9.43 2.17
C TYR A 6 -5.50 -10.21 2.33
N LEU A 7 -4.64 -9.78 3.26
CA LEU A 7 -3.40 -10.46 3.63
C LEU A 7 -3.39 -10.69 5.14
N GLU A 8 -3.21 -11.94 5.56
CA GLU A 8 -3.16 -12.29 6.98
C GLU A 8 -2.06 -11.50 7.71
N GLY A 9 -2.40 -10.92 8.86
CA GLY A 9 -1.53 -10.02 9.62
C GLY A 9 -1.58 -8.55 9.18
N TYR A 10 -1.99 -8.26 7.94
CA TYR A 10 -2.06 -6.89 7.40
C TYR A 10 -3.49 -6.38 7.16
N GLY A 11 -4.49 -7.28 7.18
CA GLY A 11 -5.88 -6.93 6.88
C GLY A 11 -6.10 -6.69 5.38
N ASN A 12 -7.01 -5.79 5.02
CA ASN A 12 -7.12 -5.34 3.64
C ASN A 12 -5.89 -4.48 3.30
N VAL A 13 -5.27 -4.78 2.16
CA VAL A 13 -4.06 -4.15 1.69
C VAL A 13 -4.22 -3.63 0.27
N VAL A 14 -3.49 -2.54 0.00
CA VAL A 14 -3.12 -2.11 -1.33
C VAL A 14 -1.59 -2.11 -1.40
N ILE A 15 -1.03 -2.78 -2.40
CA ILE A 15 0.40 -2.77 -2.70
C ILE A 15 0.60 -2.04 -4.02
N ILE A 16 1.41 -0.99 -4.01
CA ILE A 16 1.76 -0.22 -5.20
C ILE A 16 3.21 -0.52 -5.58
N GLU A 17 3.41 -1.08 -6.77
CA GLU A 17 4.72 -1.22 -7.39
C GLU A 17 5.05 0.05 -8.20
N SER A 18 6.20 0.65 -7.89
CA SER A 18 6.78 1.80 -8.58
C SER A 18 8.28 1.58 -8.82
N GLY A 19 8.63 1.03 -9.99
CA GLY A 19 10.00 0.68 -10.32
C GLY A 19 10.49 -0.46 -9.43
N ARG A 20 11.51 -0.21 -8.59
CA ARG A 20 12.00 -1.21 -7.61
C ARG A 20 11.33 -1.10 -6.24
N LEU A 21 10.45 -0.13 -6.06
CA LEU A 21 9.79 0.13 -4.79
C LEU A 21 8.42 -0.56 -4.74
N TYR A 22 8.15 -1.17 -3.60
CA TYR A 22 6.83 -1.67 -3.23
C TYR A 22 6.36 -0.88 -2.00
N LEU A 23 5.23 -0.21 -2.15
CA LEU A 23 4.56 0.54 -1.08
C LEU A 23 3.36 -0.27 -0.61
N ILE A 24 3.32 -0.63 0.67
CA ILE A 24 2.27 -1.46 1.26
C ILE A 24 1.43 -0.58 2.17
N TYR A 25 0.13 -0.50 1.89
CA TYR A 25 -0.87 0.20 2.69
C TYR A 25 -1.83 -0.84 3.28
N GLY A 26 -1.71 -1.14 4.57
CA GLY A 26 -2.53 -2.13 5.27
C GLY A 26 -3.49 -1.52 6.29
N ASN A 27 -4.28 -2.39 6.93
CA ASN A 27 -5.40 -2.04 7.81
C ASN A 27 -6.49 -1.17 7.14
N LEU A 28 -6.63 -1.27 5.81
CA LEU A 28 -7.66 -0.51 5.10
C LEU A 28 -9.06 -1.04 5.49
N MET A 29 -10.01 -0.14 5.68
CA MET A 29 -11.42 -0.48 5.89
C MET A 29 -12.07 -0.75 4.54
N ASP A 30 -12.03 0.25 3.65
CA ASP A 30 -12.46 0.13 2.26
C ASP A 30 -11.25 0.21 1.32
N VAL A 31 -11.32 -0.51 0.21
CA VAL A 31 -10.34 -0.48 -0.89
C VAL A 31 -11.06 -0.02 -2.15
N PHE A 32 -10.50 0.96 -2.85
CA PHE A 32 -11.12 1.59 -4.03
C PHE A 32 -10.43 1.29 -5.34
N VAL A 33 -9.32 0.55 -5.29
CA VAL A 33 -8.50 0.24 -6.46
C VAL A 33 -8.39 -1.26 -6.61
N GLY A 34 -8.41 -1.73 -7.86
CA GLY A 34 -8.29 -3.14 -8.19
C GLY A 34 -6.86 -3.59 -8.45
N THR A 35 -6.63 -4.90 -8.38
CA THR A 35 -5.40 -5.52 -8.90
C THR A 35 -5.23 -5.18 -10.38
N ASP A 36 -3.99 -4.93 -10.79
CA ASP A 36 -3.55 -4.49 -12.12
C ASP A 36 -3.91 -3.04 -12.50
N GLU A 37 -4.59 -2.30 -11.63
CA GLU A 37 -4.93 -0.90 -11.86
C GLU A 37 -3.68 0.01 -11.86
N VAL A 38 -3.70 1.06 -12.68
CA VAL A 38 -2.66 2.09 -12.74
C VAL A 38 -3.13 3.32 -11.96
N VAL A 39 -2.49 3.57 -10.83
CA VAL A 39 -2.73 4.76 -9.98
C VAL A 39 -1.62 5.79 -10.14
N LYS A 40 -1.93 7.06 -9.84
CA LYS A 40 -0.97 8.18 -9.82
C LYS A 40 -0.85 8.76 -8.41
N THR A 41 0.22 9.50 -8.14
CA THR A 41 0.34 10.28 -6.90
C THR A 41 -0.92 11.13 -6.67
N GLY A 42 -1.46 11.08 -5.45
CA GLY A 42 -2.70 11.76 -5.07
C GLY A 42 -3.98 10.95 -5.31
N SER A 43 -3.91 9.77 -5.92
CA SER A 43 -5.08 8.90 -6.10
C SER A 43 -5.57 8.36 -4.75
N LYS A 44 -6.90 8.35 -4.55
CA LYS A 44 -7.51 7.76 -3.36
C LYS A 44 -7.58 6.24 -3.55
N ILE A 45 -6.85 5.50 -2.72
CA ILE A 45 -6.77 4.03 -2.82
C ILE A 45 -7.63 3.28 -1.80
N GLY A 46 -8.07 3.96 -0.74
CA GLY A 46 -8.88 3.37 0.32
C GLY A 46 -9.20 4.34 1.44
N THR A 47 -9.77 3.82 2.52
CA THR A 47 -10.06 4.52 3.78
C THR A 47 -9.48 3.74 4.95
N LEU A 48 -9.21 4.46 6.04
CA LEU A 48 -8.98 3.84 7.35
C LEU A 48 -10.29 3.76 8.12
N GLY A 49 -10.30 2.83 9.07
CA GLY A 49 -11.38 2.67 10.03
C GLY A 49 -10.86 2.75 11.46
N GLY A 50 -11.18 1.75 12.28
CA GLY A 50 -10.78 1.69 13.69
C GLY A 50 -9.31 1.32 13.95
N LYS A 51 -8.52 1.04 12.91
CA LYS A 51 -7.09 0.69 13.03
C LYS A 51 -6.21 1.78 12.38
N PRO A 52 -5.02 2.05 12.94
CA PRO A 52 -4.07 2.96 12.30
C PRO A 52 -3.56 2.36 10.98
N LEU A 53 -3.14 3.23 10.08
CA LEU A 53 -2.49 2.83 8.84
C LEU A 53 -1.26 1.97 9.15
N TYR A 54 -1.19 0.80 8.53
CA TYR A 54 0.07 0.09 8.38
C TYR A 54 0.73 0.57 7.09
N PHE A 55 1.93 1.15 7.18
CA PHE A 55 2.67 1.61 6.01
C PHE A 55 4.08 1.02 6.02
N GLU A 56 4.44 0.37 4.92
CA GLU A 56 5.76 -0.23 4.72
C GLU A 56 6.27 0.10 3.30
N VAL A 57 7.57 0.34 3.20
CA VAL A 57 8.28 0.51 1.93
C VAL A 57 9.28 -0.63 1.81
N ARG A 58 9.34 -1.25 0.62
CA ARG A 58 10.37 -2.23 0.28
C ARG A 58 11.12 -1.84 -0.99
N GLU A 59 12.42 -2.05 -0.99
CA GLU A 59 13.25 -2.08 -2.20
C GLU A 59 13.41 -3.53 -2.64
N GLY A 60 12.65 -3.95 -3.66
CA GLY A 60 12.51 -5.36 -3.99
C GLY A 60 11.91 -6.14 -2.83
N THR A 61 12.68 -7.06 -2.26
CA THR A 61 12.28 -7.89 -1.13
C THR A 61 12.74 -7.35 0.23
N THR A 62 13.50 -6.26 0.26
CA THR A 62 14.14 -5.74 1.48
C THR A 62 13.32 -4.60 2.07
N PRO A 63 12.90 -4.66 3.35
CA PRO A 63 12.28 -3.53 4.03
C PRO A 63 13.21 -2.33 4.08
N ALA A 64 12.68 -1.16 3.76
CA ALA A 64 13.38 0.12 3.79
C ALA A 64 12.71 1.07 4.79
N ASP A 65 13.47 2.05 5.29
CA ASP A 65 12.95 3.09 6.17
C ASP A 65 11.91 3.96 5.42
N PRO A 66 10.61 3.92 5.79
CA PRO A 66 9.56 4.64 5.07
C PRO A 66 9.74 6.15 5.10
N LEU A 67 10.38 6.69 6.14
CA LEU A 67 10.54 8.14 6.31
C LEU A 67 11.50 8.75 5.27
N LYS A 68 12.31 7.92 4.60
CA LYS A 68 13.16 8.37 3.49
C LYS A 68 12.40 8.62 2.19
N TYR A 69 11.16 8.13 2.11
CA TYR A 69 10.32 8.15 0.91
C TYR A 69 9.07 9.03 1.08
N LEU A 70 8.89 9.60 2.27
CA LEU A 70 7.86 10.59 2.54
C LEU A 70 8.47 11.99 2.43
N PRO A 71 7.71 12.98 1.92
CA PRO A 71 8.14 14.37 1.88
C PRO A 71 8.27 14.99 3.27
#